data_AF-A0A6P6Q619-F1
#
_entry.id   AF-A0A6P6Q619-F1
#
_cell.length_a   1.000
_cell.length_b   1.000
_cell.length_c   1.000
_cell.angle_alpha   90.00
_cell.angle_beta   90.00
_cell.angle_gamma   90.00
#
_symmetry.space_group_name_H-M   'P 1'
#
loop_
_entity.id
_entity.type
_entity.pdbx_description
1 polymer ?
#
loop_
_entity_poly.entity_id
_entity_poly.type
_entity_poly.pdbx_seq_one_letter_code
_entity_poly.pdbx_strand_id
1 'polypeptide(L)'
;MRGTREKSACAVVDHHRKAIMPRNYIRKTDWGSVTYEELEKAFVEVKRGKSIRTVAKERKIGRSTLQRYMKKAEEKREKTVGYRGTAEARRILSEELEEELAEHIRVLSEGVHGLTPKKCREIAFEFAQKNNIPVPNNWGEQRLAGRDWLSSFITRHNLYGHITEATGQVTEPLKSF
;
A
#
# COMPACT_ATOMS: atom_id res chain seq x y z
N MET A 1 -1.74 2.45 65.18
CA MET A 1 -1.12 3.73 64.74
C MET A 1 -1.46 3.93 63.27
N ARG A 2 -2.12 5.04 62.94
CA ARG A 2 -2.63 5.35 61.60
C ARG A 2 -1.51 6.03 60.79
N GLY A 3 -0.91 5.30 59.85
CA GLY A 3 0.07 5.85 58.91
C GLY A 3 -0.63 6.56 57.76
N THR A 4 -0.53 7.89 57.73
CA THR A 4 -1.01 8.78 56.67
C THR A 4 -0.19 8.56 55.40
N ARG A 5 -0.84 8.15 54.30
CA ARG A 5 -0.25 8.17 52.95
C ARG A 5 -0.32 9.59 52.40
N GLU A 6 0.82 10.27 52.31
CA GLU A 6 0.98 11.48 51.50
C GLU A 6 0.73 11.13 50.02
N LYS A 7 -0.25 11.81 49.42
CA LYS A 7 -0.49 11.76 47.97
C LYS A 7 0.49 12.72 47.31
N SER A 8 1.59 12.20 46.78
CA SER A 8 2.44 12.98 45.87
C SER A 8 1.67 13.20 44.57
N ALA A 9 1.37 14.47 44.28
CA ALA A 9 0.70 14.91 43.07
C ALA A 9 1.65 14.75 41.88
N CYS A 10 1.50 13.67 41.12
CA CYS A 10 2.17 13.54 39.83
C CYS A 10 1.42 14.43 38.82
N ALA A 11 2.02 15.54 38.45
CA ALA A 11 1.51 16.45 37.44
C ALA A 11 1.28 15.70 36.11
N VAL A 12 0.03 15.62 35.68
CA VAL A 12 -0.34 15.08 34.37
C VAL A 12 -0.06 16.15 33.33
N VAL A 13 1.16 16.18 32.79
CA VAL A 13 1.46 16.96 31.58
C VAL A 13 0.86 16.22 30.38
N ASP A 14 -0.38 16.56 30.09
CA ASP A 14 -1.18 16.01 29.01
C ASP A 14 -0.63 16.49 27.64
N HIS A 15 0.37 15.78 27.14
CA HIS A 15 0.90 15.98 25.80
C HIS A 15 0.01 15.22 24.80
N HIS A 16 -1.06 15.86 24.35
CA HIS A 16 -1.78 15.46 23.14
C HIS A 16 -0.91 15.74 21.89
N ARG A 17 0.23 15.05 21.77
CA ARG A 17 0.92 14.87 20.48
C ARG A 17 0.02 13.95 19.66
N LYS A 18 -0.73 14.51 18.69
CA LYS A 18 -1.35 13.70 17.63
C LYS A 18 -0.25 12.79 17.08
N ALA A 19 -0.35 11.48 17.34
CA ALA A 19 0.60 10.52 16.81
C ALA A 19 0.57 10.63 15.28
N ILE A 20 1.67 11.10 14.69
CA ILE A 20 1.83 11.12 13.24
C ILE A 20 1.89 9.66 12.81
N MET A 21 0.81 9.16 12.20
CA MET A 21 0.82 7.80 11.66
C MET A 21 1.86 7.72 10.54
N PRO A 22 2.85 6.81 10.62
CA PRO A 22 3.83 6.67 9.56
C PRO A 22 3.14 6.18 8.28
N ARG A 23 3.41 6.85 7.16
CA ARG A 23 2.84 6.49 5.85
C ARG A 23 3.18 5.05 5.44
N ASN A 24 4.41 4.63 5.77
CA ASN A 24 4.89 3.27 5.58
C ASN A 24 5.08 2.64 6.96
N TYR A 25 4.14 1.76 7.35
CA TYR A 25 4.26 1.00 8.59
C TYR A 25 5.23 -0.17 8.43
N ILE A 26 6.34 -0.15 9.16
CA ILE A 26 7.23 -1.31 9.30
C ILE A 26 6.61 -2.26 10.31
N ARG A 27 6.32 -3.49 9.87
CA ARG A 27 5.71 -4.51 10.74
C ARG A 27 6.70 -4.94 11.81
N LYS A 28 6.19 -5.09 13.03
CA LYS A 28 6.94 -5.61 14.19
C LYS A 28 6.92 -7.14 14.28
N THR A 29 6.00 -7.78 13.58
CA THR A 29 5.79 -9.23 13.59
C THR A 29 6.20 -9.83 12.26
N ASP A 30 6.79 -11.02 12.31
CA ASP A 30 7.07 -11.90 11.16
C ASP A 30 5.81 -12.59 10.61
N TRP A 31 4.64 -12.40 11.21
CA TRP A 31 3.39 -13.01 10.77
C TRP A 31 3.05 -12.65 9.33
N GLY A 32 2.89 -13.67 8.49
CA GLY A 32 2.56 -13.53 7.07
C GLY A 32 3.74 -13.17 6.17
N SER A 33 4.98 -13.36 6.63
CA SER A 33 6.20 -13.20 5.85
C SER A 33 6.47 -14.35 4.87
N VAL A 34 5.76 -15.46 5.01
CA VAL A 34 5.94 -16.66 4.19
C VAL A 34 5.73 -16.33 2.72
N THR A 35 6.70 -16.73 1.91
CA THR A 35 6.70 -16.48 0.46
C THR A 35 5.69 -17.37 -0.26
N TYR A 36 5.29 -16.97 -1.49
CA TYR A 36 4.40 -17.78 -2.32
C TYR A 36 5.01 -19.16 -2.60
N GLU A 37 6.28 -19.19 -2.96
CA GLU A 37 7.01 -20.42 -3.29
C GLU A 37 7.07 -21.41 -2.11
N GLU A 38 7.26 -20.93 -0.89
CA GLU A 38 7.26 -21.77 0.31
C GLU A 38 5.88 -22.36 0.59
N LEU A 39 4.81 -21.57 0.38
CA LEU A 39 3.43 -22.04 0.51
C LEU A 39 3.06 -23.05 -0.57
N GLU A 40 3.52 -22.84 -1.80
CA GLU A 40 3.31 -23.79 -2.90
C GLU A 40 4.03 -25.12 -2.65
N LYS A 41 5.30 -25.08 -2.21
CA LYS A 41 6.04 -26.28 -1.79
C LYS A 41 5.32 -27.03 -0.66
N ALA A 42 4.85 -26.29 0.36
CA ALA A 42 4.09 -26.87 1.47
C ALA A 42 2.77 -27.50 0.98
N PHE A 43 2.06 -26.84 0.05
CA PHE A 43 0.83 -27.33 -0.52
C PHE A 43 1.01 -28.64 -1.29
N VAL A 44 2.07 -28.73 -2.11
CA VAL A 44 2.41 -29.95 -2.84
C VAL A 44 2.70 -31.11 -1.89
N GLU A 45 3.41 -30.86 -0.79
CA GLU A 45 3.69 -31.89 0.23
C GLU A 45 2.42 -32.39 0.93
N VAL A 46 1.48 -31.49 1.24
CA VAL A 46 0.19 -31.89 1.79
C VAL A 46 -0.62 -32.70 0.78
N LYS A 47 -0.63 -32.29 -0.50
CA LYS A 47 -1.27 -33.06 -1.58
C LYS A 47 -0.67 -34.45 -1.79
N ARG A 48 0.62 -34.63 -1.51
CA ARG A 48 1.31 -35.93 -1.53
C ARG A 48 0.94 -36.83 -0.34
N GLY A 49 0.08 -36.38 0.57
CA GLY A 49 -0.45 -37.17 1.68
C GLY A 49 0.17 -36.87 3.04
N LYS A 50 1.10 -35.91 3.16
CA LYS A 50 1.58 -35.48 4.48
C LYS A 50 0.49 -34.71 5.23
N SER A 51 0.45 -34.87 6.56
CA SER A 51 -0.49 -34.11 7.39
C SER A 51 -0.15 -32.61 7.37
N ILE A 52 -1.18 -31.75 7.33
CA ILE A 52 -1.03 -30.28 7.39
C ILE A 52 -0.20 -29.86 8.60
N ARG A 53 -0.41 -30.52 9.76
CA ARG A 53 0.30 -30.20 11.00
C ARG A 53 1.79 -30.50 10.89
N THR A 54 2.14 -31.62 10.27
CA THR A 54 3.54 -32.03 10.05
C THR A 54 4.25 -31.03 9.14
N VAL A 55 3.65 -30.74 7.98
CA VAL A 55 4.24 -29.81 6.99
C VAL A 55 4.38 -28.40 7.57
N ALA A 56 3.36 -27.91 8.29
CA ALA A 56 3.40 -26.61 8.97
C ALA A 56 4.58 -26.52 9.97
N LYS A 57 4.83 -27.59 10.74
CA LYS A 57 5.94 -27.66 11.68
C LYS A 57 7.30 -27.73 10.98
N GLU A 58 7.44 -28.60 9.96
CA GLU A 58 8.67 -28.77 9.19
C GLU A 58 9.11 -27.47 8.50
N ARG A 59 8.14 -26.76 7.90
CA ARG A 59 8.42 -25.53 7.14
C ARG A 59 8.27 -24.24 7.94
N LYS A 60 8.02 -24.34 9.25
CA LYS A 60 7.79 -23.19 10.16
C LYS A 60 6.69 -22.24 9.65
N ILE A 61 5.66 -22.78 9.01
CA ILE A 61 4.50 -22.04 8.52
C ILE A 61 3.37 -22.18 9.53
N GLY A 62 2.69 -21.07 9.86
CA GLY A 62 1.49 -21.14 10.69
C GLY A 62 0.42 -22.06 10.06
N ARG A 63 -0.13 -23.00 10.83
CA ARG A 63 -1.15 -23.96 10.35
C ARG A 63 -2.31 -23.25 9.64
N SER A 64 -2.81 -22.17 10.23
CA SER A 64 -3.90 -21.35 9.68
C SER A 64 -3.55 -20.70 8.35
N THR A 65 -2.30 -20.25 8.19
CA THR A 65 -1.78 -19.69 6.93
C THR A 65 -1.81 -20.72 5.82
N LEU A 66 -1.31 -21.94 6.08
CA LEU A 66 -1.29 -23.02 5.10
C LEU A 66 -2.71 -23.45 4.73
N GLN A 67 -3.60 -23.63 5.71
CA GLN A 67 -5.00 -23.97 5.46
C GLN A 67 -5.73 -22.90 4.64
N ARG A 68 -5.55 -21.62 4.96
CA ARG A 68 -6.11 -20.50 4.20
C ARG A 68 -5.60 -20.49 2.76
N TYR A 69 -4.31 -20.76 2.57
CA TYR A 69 -3.71 -20.85 1.24
C TYR A 69 -4.29 -22.00 0.42
N MET A 70 -4.41 -23.19 1.00
CA MET A 70 -4.99 -24.37 0.34
C MET A 70 -6.40 -24.10 -0.19
N LYS A 71 -7.27 -23.54 0.66
CA LYS A 71 -8.64 -23.17 0.26
C LYS A 71 -8.64 -22.20 -0.92
N LYS A 72 -7.81 -21.16 -0.88
CA LYS A 72 -7.69 -20.17 -1.96
C LYS A 72 -7.09 -20.74 -3.25
N ALA A 73 -6.13 -21.66 -3.13
CA ALA A 73 -5.47 -22.30 -4.26
C ALA A 73 -6.43 -23.26 -4.99
N GLU A 74 -7.29 -23.97 -4.26
CA GLU A 74 -8.37 -24.79 -4.83
C GLU A 74 -9.41 -23.94 -5.58
N GLU A 75 -9.69 -22.73 -5.07
CA GLU A 75 -10.57 -21.76 -5.72
C GLU A 75 -9.94 -21.06 -6.95
N LYS A 76 -8.71 -21.42 -7.37
CA LYS A 76 -7.95 -20.84 -8.51
C LYS A 76 -7.80 -19.30 -8.48
N ARG A 77 -7.86 -18.67 -7.30
CA ARG A 77 -8.13 -17.23 -7.21
C ARG A 77 -6.94 -16.29 -7.01
N GLU A 78 -5.72 -16.74 -6.74
CA GLU A 78 -4.63 -15.78 -6.49
C GLU A 78 -3.22 -16.39 -6.63
N LYS A 79 -2.33 -15.68 -7.34
CA LYS A 79 -0.88 -15.95 -7.39
C LYS A 79 -0.10 -15.21 -6.28
N THR A 80 -0.80 -14.46 -5.43
CA THR A 80 -0.17 -13.62 -4.41
C THR A 80 -0.64 -13.97 -3.01
N VAL A 81 0.31 -13.98 -2.08
CA VAL A 81 0.10 -14.42 -0.70
C VAL A 81 0.14 -13.26 0.28
N GLY A 82 -0.43 -13.52 1.46
CA GLY A 82 -0.44 -12.55 2.56
C GLY A 82 -1.22 -11.28 2.21
N TYR A 83 -0.64 -10.14 2.56
CA TYR A 83 -1.26 -8.82 2.39
C TYR A 83 -1.05 -8.23 0.99
N ARG A 84 -0.11 -8.78 0.19
CA ARG A 84 0.13 -8.32 -1.19
C ARG A 84 -1.08 -8.58 -2.09
N GLY A 85 -1.69 -9.76 -2.00
CA GLY A 85 -2.93 -10.05 -2.74
C GLY A 85 -4.10 -9.15 -2.36
N THR A 86 -4.18 -8.72 -1.09
CA THR A 86 -5.21 -7.75 -0.67
C THR A 86 -5.01 -6.36 -1.28
N ALA A 87 -3.75 -5.95 -1.52
CA ALA A 87 -3.46 -4.69 -2.18
C ALA A 87 -3.74 -4.76 -3.68
N GLU A 88 -3.41 -5.88 -4.34
CA GLU A 88 -3.73 -6.13 -5.74
C GLU A 88 -5.24 -6.20 -5.99
N ALA A 89 -5.98 -6.92 -5.15
CA ALA A 89 -7.43 -7.01 -5.24
C ALA A 89 -8.16 -5.66 -5.02
N ARG A 90 -7.48 -4.66 -4.48
CA ARG A 90 -8.00 -3.29 -4.29
C ARG A 90 -7.50 -2.31 -5.35
N ARG A 91 -6.78 -2.78 -6.38
CA ARG A 91 -6.42 -1.92 -7.51
C ARG A 91 -7.69 -1.51 -8.26
N ILE A 92 -7.78 -0.21 -8.54
CA ILE A 92 -8.90 0.39 -9.26
C ILE A 92 -8.69 0.21 -10.78
N LEU A 93 -7.45 0.35 -11.25
CA LEU A 93 -7.06 0.13 -12.64
C LEU A 93 -6.46 -1.26 -12.81
N SER A 94 -6.72 -1.91 -13.94
CA SER A 94 -5.96 -3.09 -14.36
C SER A 94 -4.52 -2.69 -14.69
N GLU A 95 -3.59 -3.65 -14.68
CA GLU A 95 -2.17 -3.40 -14.96
C GLU A 95 -1.94 -2.74 -16.33
N GLU A 96 -2.67 -3.19 -17.35
CA GLU A 96 -2.61 -2.64 -18.72
C GLU A 96 -3.06 -1.17 -18.77
N LEU A 97 -4.20 -0.85 -18.14
CA LEU A 97 -4.74 0.50 -18.09
C LEU A 97 -3.90 1.43 -17.23
N GLU A 98 -3.27 0.87 -16.19
CA GLU A 98 -2.37 1.61 -15.32
C GLU A 98 -1.10 2.03 -16.06
N GLU A 99 -0.56 1.15 -16.93
CA GLU A 99 0.61 1.48 -17.78
C GLU A 99 0.25 2.50 -18.86
N GLU A 100 -0.91 2.38 -19.51
CA GLU A 100 -1.39 3.38 -20.48
C GLU A 100 -1.49 4.78 -19.85
N LEU A 101 -2.04 4.85 -18.63
CA LEU A 101 -2.12 6.11 -17.88
C LEU A 101 -0.73 6.63 -17.50
N ALA A 102 0.20 5.76 -17.14
CA ALA A 102 1.57 6.15 -16.79
C ALA A 102 2.29 6.76 -18.00
N GLU A 103 2.16 6.14 -19.17
CA GLU A 103 2.76 6.64 -20.40
C GLU A 103 2.17 7.99 -20.81
N HIS A 104 0.85 8.14 -20.72
CA HIS A 104 0.19 9.42 -20.95
C HIS A 104 0.74 10.51 -20.02
N ILE A 105 0.94 10.21 -18.73
CA ILE A 105 1.52 11.16 -17.77
C ILE A 105 2.97 11.52 -18.11
N ARG A 106 3.80 10.56 -18.58
CA ARG A 106 5.18 10.83 -19.04
C ARG A 106 5.19 11.83 -20.19
N VAL A 107 4.43 11.56 -21.25
CA VAL A 107 4.35 12.46 -22.43
C VAL A 107 3.88 13.85 -22.04
N LEU A 108 2.86 13.95 -21.18
CA LEU A 108 2.38 15.25 -20.71
C LEU A 108 3.44 16.00 -19.89
N SER A 109 4.20 15.30 -19.04
CA SER A 109 5.24 15.94 -18.21
C SER A 109 6.42 16.51 -18.99
N GLU A 110 6.69 15.97 -20.19
CA GLU A 110 7.74 16.48 -21.08
C GLU A 110 7.35 17.81 -21.72
N GLY A 111 6.05 18.02 -21.98
CA GLY A 111 5.54 19.24 -22.62
C GLY A 111 5.26 20.41 -21.66
N VAL A 112 5.01 20.13 -20.38
CA VAL A 112 4.77 21.14 -19.34
C VAL A 112 5.67 20.82 -18.16
N HIS A 113 6.63 21.71 -17.84
CA HIS A 113 7.66 21.61 -16.79
C HIS A 113 7.24 20.94 -15.45
N GLY A 114 7.01 19.62 -15.48
CA GLY A 114 6.39 18.82 -14.43
C GLY A 114 4.87 18.99 -14.31
N LEU A 115 4.17 17.86 -14.12
CA LEU A 115 2.74 17.84 -13.80
C LEU A 115 2.52 18.05 -12.31
N THR A 116 1.52 18.85 -11.95
CA THR A 116 1.13 18.96 -10.55
C THR A 116 0.43 17.69 -10.05
N PRO A 117 0.63 17.29 -8.78
CA PRO A 117 -0.08 16.16 -8.18
C PRO A 117 -1.60 16.26 -8.30
N LYS A 118 -2.14 17.49 -8.25
CA LYS A 118 -3.56 17.73 -8.43
C LYS A 118 -3.98 17.39 -9.86
N LYS A 119 -3.24 17.86 -10.87
CA LYS A 119 -3.57 17.60 -12.27
C LYS A 119 -3.48 16.12 -12.62
N CYS A 120 -2.47 15.40 -12.11
CA CYS A 120 -2.40 13.94 -12.25
C CYS A 120 -3.63 13.23 -11.69
N ARG A 121 -4.15 13.68 -10.54
CA ARG A 121 -5.35 13.10 -9.92
C ARG A 121 -6.64 13.40 -10.71
N GLU A 122 -6.70 14.56 -11.37
CA GLU A 122 -7.81 14.90 -12.29
C GLU A 122 -7.76 13.99 -13.54
N ILE A 123 -6.59 13.88 -14.17
CA ILE A 123 -6.38 13.04 -15.36
C ILE A 123 -6.75 11.58 -15.04
N ALA A 124 -6.33 11.06 -13.89
CA ALA A 124 -6.66 9.70 -13.47
C ALA A 124 -8.18 9.47 -13.29
N PHE A 125 -8.90 10.46 -12.75
CA PHE A 125 -10.35 10.38 -12.60
C PHE A 125 -11.08 10.45 -13.95
N GLU A 126 -10.64 11.34 -14.84
CA GLU A 126 -11.16 11.41 -16.22
C GLU A 126 -10.89 10.12 -17.00
N PHE A 127 -9.69 9.56 -16.85
CA PHE A 127 -9.31 8.29 -17.48
C PHE A 127 -10.18 7.13 -16.99
N ALA A 128 -10.45 7.06 -15.69
CA ALA A 128 -11.34 6.05 -15.13
C ALA A 128 -12.77 6.17 -15.65
N GLN A 129 -13.31 7.39 -15.76
CA GLN A 129 -14.64 7.62 -16.32
C GLN A 129 -14.72 7.26 -17.81
N LYS A 130 -13.72 7.66 -18.62
CA LYS A 130 -13.66 7.32 -20.05
C LYS A 130 -13.66 5.81 -20.30
N ASN A 131 -12.97 5.06 -19.44
CA ASN A 131 -12.89 3.60 -19.50
C ASN A 131 -14.03 2.89 -18.73
N ASN A 132 -15.03 3.62 -18.23
CA ASN A 132 -16.17 3.08 -17.46
C ASN A 132 -15.74 2.23 -16.24
N ILE A 133 -14.66 2.61 -15.58
CA ILE A 133 -14.10 1.89 -14.43
C ILE A 133 -14.81 2.35 -13.15
N PRO A 134 -15.30 1.42 -12.32
CA PRO A 134 -15.91 1.77 -11.04
C PRO A 134 -14.85 2.38 -10.11
N VAL A 135 -15.05 3.64 -9.72
CA VAL A 135 -14.19 4.36 -8.79
C VAL A 135 -14.78 4.40 -7.38
N PRO A 136 -13.96 4.49 -6.32
CA PRO A 136 -14.46 4.66 -4.96
C PRO A 136 -15.29 5.95 -4.81
N ASN A 137 -16.31 5.95 -3.94
CA ASN A 137 -17.20 7.10 -3.72
C ASN A 137 -16.44 8.41 -3.46
N ASN A 138 -15.36 8.35 -2.68
CA ASN A 138 -14.52 9.50 -2.35
C ASN A 138 -13.92 10.18 -3.60
N TRP A 139 -13.73 9.45 -4.71
CA TRP A 139 -13.26 10.03 -5.97
C TRP A 139 -14.36 10.78 -6.69
N GLY A 140 -15.59 10.24 -6.68
CA GLY A 140 -16.75 10.82 -7.33
C GLY A 140 -17.17 12.16 -6.72
N GLU A 141 -17.15 12.25 -5.38
CA GLU A 141 -17.51 13.49 -4.67
C GLU A 141 -16.56 14.65 -4.98
N GLN A 142 -15.26 14.37 -5.05
CA GLN A 142 -14.23 15.38 -5.30
C GLN A 142 -13.85 15.52 -6.78
N ARG A 143 -14.36 14.64 -7.65
CA ARG A 143 -13.93 14.46 -9.05
C ARG A 143 -12.40 14.34 -9.20
N LEU A 144 -11.77 13.70 -8.23
CA LEU A 144 -10.32 13.65 -8.06
C LEU A 144 -9.92 12.26 -7.55
N ALA A 145 -8.91 11.65 -8.16
CA ALA A 145 -8.35 10.41 -7.62
C ALA A 145 -7.83 10.62 -6.19
N GLY A 146 -7.74 9.59 -5.34
CA GLY A 146 -7.30 9.74 -3.95
C GLY A 146 -5.80 10.12 -3.82
N ARG A 147 -5.41 10.83 -2.75
CA ARG A 147 -3.98 11.11 -2.47
C ARG A 147 -3.19 9.81 -2.28
N ASP A 148 -3.77 8.83 -1.60
CA ASP A 148 -3.16 7.51 -1.37
C ASP A 148 -2.96 6.69 -2.63
N TRP A 149 -3.93 6.79 -3.54
CA TRP A 149 -3.82 6.17 -4.84
C TRP A 149 -2.67 6.79 -5.64
N LEU A 150 -2.56 8.12 -5.68
CA LEU A 150 -1.48 8.80 -6.41
C LEU A 150 -0.10 8.38 -5.87
N SER A 151 0.12 8.43 -4.55
CA SER A 151 1.41 8.00 -3.98
C SER A 151 1.76 6.57 -4.39
N SER A 152 0.78 5.68 -4.37
CA SER A 152 0.98 4.27 -4.72
C SER A 152 1.24 4.08 -6.22
N PHE A 153 0.55 4.83 -7.08
CA PHE A 153 0.73 4.86 -8.53
C PHE A 153 2.13 5.35 -8.91
N ILE A 154 2.58 6.47 -8.31
CA ILE A 154 3.93 7.01 -8.52
C ILE A 154 5.00 5.99 -8.13
N THR A 155 4.81 5.31 -7.00
CA THR A 155 5.74 4.28 -6.52
C THR A 155 5.83 3.11 -7.49
N ARG A 156 4.72 2.70 -8.11
CA ARG A 156 4.68 1.57 -9.05
C ARG A 156 5.33 1.89 -10.40
N HIS A 157 5.07 3.07 -10.96
CA HIS A 157 5.54 3.44 -12.31
C HIS A 157 6.76 4.38 -12.30
N ASN A 158 7.36 4.61 -11.13
CA ASN A 158 8.53 5.47 -10.92
C ASN A 158 8.36 6.91 -11.46
N LEU A 159 7.21 7.53 -11.21
CA LEU A 159 6.85 8.83 -11.80
C LEU A 159 7.29 10.05 -10.97
N TYR A 160 8.24 9.88 -10.04
CA TYR A 160 8.65 10.94 -9.11
C TYR A 160 9.24 12.18 -9.80
N GLY A 161 9.98 12.00 -10.90
CA GLY A 161 10.57 13.12 -11.66
C GLY A 161 9.59 13.85 -12.59
N HIS A 162 8.46 13.21 -12.92
CA HIS A 162 7.45 13.74 -13.84
C HIS A 162 6.37 14.55 -13.12
N ILE A 163 6.27 14.40 -11.80
CA ILE A 163 5.27 15.04 -10.95
C ILE A 163 5.98 15.97 -9.99
N THR A 164 5.85 17.27 -10.22
CA THR A 164 6.46 18.31 -9.38
C THR A 164 5.37 19.01 -8.56
N GLU A 165 5.63 19.20 -7.27
CA GLU A 165 4.78 20.07 -6.46
C GLU A 165 4.97 21.48 -7.01
N ALA A 166 3.94 22.04 -7.68
CA ALA A 166 3.91 23.45 -8.02
C ALA A 166 3.89 24.28 -6.73
N THR A 167 5.08 24.47 -6.17
CA THR A 167 5.39 25.57 -5.28
C THR A 167 5.72 26.72 -6.21
N GLY A 168 4.89 27.77 -6.20
CA GLY A 168 5.21 28.99 -6.94
C GLY A 168 6.65 29.40 -6.68
N GLN A 169 7.33 29.81 -7.75
CA GLN A 169 8.62 30.53 -7.78
C GLN A 169 9.35 30.65 -6.43
N VAL A 170 10.37 29.81 -6.21
CA VAL A 170 11.52 30.19 -5.39
C VAL A 170 12.76 29.71 -6.11
N THR A 171 13.31 30.58 -6.95
CA THR A 171 14.69 30.51 -7.42
C THR A 171 15.62 30.95 -6.29
N GLU A 172 16.50 30.03 -5.87
CA GLU A 172 17.77 30.21 -5.17
C GLU A 172 17.76 30.76 -3.72
N PRO A 173 18.72 30.31 -2.89
CA PRO A 173 20.00 31.02 -2.91
C PRO A 173 21.17 30.12 -3.29
N LEU A 174 22.00 30.67 -4.17
CA LEU A 174 23.36 30.25 -4.45
C LEU A 174 24.09 29.96 -3.13
N LYS A 175 24.50 28.71 -2.94
CA LYS A 175 25.56 28.40 -1.98
C LYS A 175 26.85 28.99 -2.53
N SER A 176 27.33 30.00 -1.81
CA SER A 176 28.69 30.52 -1.85
C SER A 176 29.72 29.39 -1.88
N PHE A 177 30.55 29.38 -2.92
CA PHE A 177 31.96 28.97 -2.90
C PHE A 177 32.73 29.92 -3.82
#